data_AF-G2NK24-F1
#
_entry.id   AF-G2NK24-F1
#
_cell.length_a   1.000
_cell.length_b   1.000
_cell.length_c   1.000
_cell.angle_alpha   90.00
_cell.angle_beta   90.00
_cell.angle_gamma   90.00
#
_symmetry.space_group_name_H-M   'P 1'
#
loop_
_entity.id
_entity.type
_entity.pdbx_description
1 polymer ?
#
loop_
_entity_poly.entity_id
_entity_poly.type
_entity_poly.pdbx_seq_one_letter_code
_entity_poly.pdbx_strand_id
1 'polypeptide(L)'
;MVTRYDRLKQIQRLDPERDFLEIYRLTVTYEFPWDITRALEFALYRTYAVPSIGRLLAQTAELTERPQKRYDDTALLLDAVVEHGFDSEMGRTAIRRINRMHRSYDISNDDMRYVLCTFVVTPKRWLDAYGWRKLSDHELRAFAAYYRALGAHMGISDVPQTYGDFERTLDSYEAENFGWDQGGRQVSDATFALMGSWYPAALAPVVRKAGLALLDDSLLRAFRYERPGPVARGLTRGVLRLRGRAVRLLPPRTTAHYARQNPEIKGYPDGYDIAGLGTFPTPGARGCPVPHGRPVGTPGE
;
A
#
# COMPACT_ATOMS: atom_id res chain seq x y z
N MET A 1 13.35 19.41 24.99
CA MET A 1 13.55 18.03 24.48
C MET A 1 12.18 17.50 24.08
N VAL A 2 12.01 16.98 22.85
CA VAL A 2 10.71 16.41 22.42
C VAL A 2 10.46 15.12 23.19
N THR A 3 9.31 14.99 23.83
CA THR A 3 8.89 13.77 24.53
C THR A 3 8.08 12.86 23.60
N ARG A 4 7.96 11.58 23.98
CA ARG A 4 7.32 10.53 23.16
C ARG A 4 5.90 10.86 22.69
N TYR A 5 5.13 11.66 23.44
CA TYR A 5 3.73 11.98 23.15
C TYR A 5 3.50 13.43 22.70
N ASP A 6 4.54 14.26 22.56
CA ASP A 6 4.33 15.66 22.17
C ASP A 6 3.77 15.79 20.76
N ARG A 7 4.12 14.87 19.85
CA ARG A 7 3.54 14.83 18.50
C ARG A 7 2.08 14.42 18.50
N LEU A 8 1.68 13.48 19.36
CA LEU A 8 0.26 13.17 19.53
C LEU A 8 -0.52 14.39 20.03
N LYS A 9 0.03 15.15 20.98
CA LYS A 9 -0.59 16.41 21.44
C LYS A 9 -0.67 17.46 20.32
N GLN A 10 0.35 17.54 19.46
CA GLN A 10 0.31 18.39 18.27
C GLN A 10 -0.81 17.97 17.31
N ILE A 11 -0.88 16.67 16.98
CA ILE A 11 -1.92 16.09 16.12
C ILE A 11 -3.32 16.41 16.66
N GLN A 12 -3.53 16.27 17.98
CA GLN A 12 -4.82 16.54 18.63
C GLN A 12 -5.25 18.02 18.61
N ARG A 13 -4.36 18.95 18.27
CA ARG A 13 -4.69 20.38 18.10
C ARG A 13 -5.11 20.75 16.67
N LEU A 14 -4.83 19.87 15.71
CA LEU A 14 -5.21 20.04 14.30
C LEU A 14 -6.65 19.56 14.09
N ASP A 15 -7.34 20.05 13.05
CA ASP A 15 -8.67 19.55 12.68
C ASP A 15 -8.53 18.33 11.75
N PRO A 16 -9.17 17.18 12.05
CA PRO A 16 -8.94 15.94 11.32
C PRO A 16 -9.60 15.89 9.95
N GLU A 17 -10.49 16.83 9.61
CA GLU A 17 -11.12 16.95 8.29
C GLU A 17 -10.48 18.05 7.44
N ARG A 18 -9.87 19.07 8.05
CA ARG A 18 -9.21 20.17 7.34
C ARG A 18 -7.70 20.00 7.23
N ASP A 19 -7.07 19.54 8.31
CA ASP A 19 -5.61 19.38 8.42
C ASP A 19 -5.19 17.90 8.25
N PHE A 20 -6.05 17.08 7.63
CA PHE A 20 -5.86 15.64 7.50
C PHE A 20 -4.51 15.26 6.91
N LEU A 21 -4.01 16.03 5.94
CA LEU A 21 -2.73 15.77 5.28
C LEU A 21 -1.57 15.92 6.27
N GLU A 22 -1.60 16.96 7.10
CA GLU A 22 -0.54 17.20 8.08
C GLU A 22 -0.59 16.15 9.20
N ILE A 23 -1.78 15.80 9.68
CA ILE A 23 -1.94 14.71 10.65
C ILE A 23 -1.44 13.39 10.07
N TYR A 24 -1.81 13.07 8.83
CA TYR A 24 -1.35 11.88 8.14
C TYR A 24 0.17 11.88 8.01
N ARG A 25 0.78 12.97 7.53
CA ARG A 25 2.23 13.14 7.37
C ARG A 25 2.97 12.99 8.70
N LEU A 26 2.51 13.64 9.77
CA LEU A 26 3.10 13.52 11.11
C LEU A 26 3.05 12.06 11.61
N THR A 27 1.94 11.39 11.38
CA THR A 27 1.73 10.00 11.78
C THR A 27 2.66 9.06 10.99
N VAL A 28 2.69 9.17 9.67
CA VAL A 28 3.39 8.20 8.82
C VAL A 28 4.87 8.46 8.68
N THR A 29 5.36 9.70 8.81
CA THR A 29 6.79 10.00 8.61
C THR A 29 7.58 10.13 9.92
N TYR A 30 6.91 10.39 11.04
CA TYR A 30 7.58 10.54 12.34
C TYR A 30 7.21 9.45 13.35
N GLU A 31 5.93 9.16 13.54
CA GLU A 31 5.47 8.26 14.60
C GLU A 31 5.67 6.78 14.23
N PHE A 32 5.38 6.44 12.97
CA PHE A 32 5.27 5.05 12.50
C PHE A 32 5.89 4.76 11.11
N PRO A 33 7.00 5.38 10.66
CA PRO A 33 7.47 5.21 9.27
C PRO A 33 7.73 3.76 8.87
N TRP A 34 8.37 2.99 9.75
CA TRP A 34 8.61 1.58 9.49
C TRP A 34 7.31 0.76 9.52
N ASP A 35 6.42 1.02 10.47
CA ASP A 35 5.17 0.26 10.62
C ASP A 35 4.21 0.52 9.47
N ILE A 36 4.08 1.77 9.04
CA ILE A 36 3.25 2.15 7.89
C ILE A 36 3.82 1.53 6.62
N THR A 37 5.14 1.60 6.39
CA THR A 37 5.76 0.97 5.22
C THR A 37 5.43 -0.53 5.16
N ARG A 38 5.67 -1.27 6.26
CA ARG A 38 5.36 -2.71 6.32
C ARG A 38 3.86 -2.97 6.20
N ALA A 39 3.00 -2.16 6.81
CA ALA A 39 1.56 -2.34 6.69
C ALA A 39 1.04 -2.08 5.27
N LEU A 40 1.62 -1.13 4.54
CA LEU A 40 1.26 -0.84 3.14
C LEU A 40 1.73 -1.94 2.19
N GLU A 41 2.86 -2.60 2.47
CA GLU A 41 3.24 -3.84 1.77
C GLU A 41 2.18 -4.91 1.92
N PHE A 42 1.66 -5.13 3.14
CA PHE A 42 0.54 -6.05 3.36
C PHE A 42 -0.74 -5.57 2.70
N ALA A 43 -1.04 -4.26 2.72
CA ALA A 43 -2.22 -3.69 2.07
C ALA A 43 -2.24 -4.00 0.57
N LEU A 44 -1.10 -3.81 -0.11
CA LEU A 44 -0.92 -4.19 -1.52
C LEU A 44 -0.97 -5.70 -1.72
N TYR A 45 -0.32 -6.48 -0.85
CA TYR A 45 -0.28 -7.94 -0.95
C TYR A 45 -1.67 -8.58 -0.90
N ARG A 46 -2.59 -8.04 -0.08
CA ARG A 46 -3.99 -8.50 0.00
C ARG A 46 -4.71 -8.46 -1.35
N THR A 47 -4.36 -7.52 -2.21
CA THR A 47 -5.00 -7.34 -3.51
C THR A 47 -4.76 -8.54 -4.43
N TYR A 48 -3.66 -9.28 -4.24
CA TYR A 48 -3.33 -10.42 -5.09
C TYR A 48 -4.29 -11.60 -4.86
N ALA A 49 -5.00 -11.63 -3.72
CA ALA A 49 -5.97 -12.66 -3.37
C ALA A 49 -7.35 -12.45 -4.01
N VAL A 50 -7.56 -11.31 -4.66
CA VAL A 50 -8.75 -11.03 -5.47
C VAL A 50 -8.47 -11.50 -6.90
N PRO A 51 -9.18 -12.50 -7.45
CA PRO A 51 -8.85 -13.07 -8.75
C PRO A 51 -8.77 -12.09 -9.92
N SER A 52 -9.66 -11.08 -9.97
CA SER A 52 -9.61 -10.03 -11.00
C SER A 52 -8.29 -9.25 -10.95
N ILE A 53 -7.91 -8.79 -9.76
CA ILE A 53 -6.70 -7.99 -9.53
C ILE A 53 -5.44 -8.86 -9.69
N GLY A 54 -5.38 -10.02 -9.03
CA GLY A 54 -4.21 -10.90 -9.06
C GLY A 54 -3.86 -11.37 -10.48
N ARG A 55 -4.87 -11.70 -11.29
CA ARG A 55 -4.67 -12.06 -12.69
C ARG A 55 -4.14 -10.90 -13.52
N LEU A 56 -4.74 -9.71 -13.37
CA LEU A 56 -4.28 -8.52 -14.08
C LEU A 56 -2.81 -8.21 -13.74
N LEU A 57 -2.46 -8.22 -12.45
CA LEU A 57 -1.10 -7.97 -12.00
C LEU A 57 -0.10 -8.97 -12.58
N ALA A 58 -0.47 -10.26 -12.67
CA ALA A 58 0.36 -11.26 -13.32
C ALA A 58 0.52 -11.00 -14.83
N GLN A 59 -0.56 -10.62 -15.52
CA GLN A 59 -0.55 -10.29 -16.95
C GLN A 59 0.32 -9.07 -17.27
N THR A 60 0.35 -8.07 -16.39
CA THR A 60 1.26 -6.92 -16.56
C THR A 60 2.73 -7.31 -16.48
N ALA A 61 3.03 -8.42 -15.79
CA ALA A 61 4.36 -8.93 -15.48
C ALA A 61 5.28 -7.99 -14.67
N GLU A 62 4.81 -6.81 -14.25
CA GLU A 62 5.64 -5.83 -13.53
C GLU A 62 6.00 -6.29 -12.11
N LEU A 63 5.13 -7.06 -11.46
CA LEU A 63 5.39 -7.67 -10.14
C LEU A 63 6.10 -9.02 -10.20
N THR A 64 6.27 -9.60 -11.39
CA THR A 64 6.96 -10.90 -11.56
C THR A 64 8.33 -10.74 -12.21
N GLU A 65 8.43 -9.96 -13.29
CA GLU A 65 9.68 -9.73 -14.03
C GLU A 65 10.46 -8.52 -13.52
N ARG A 66 9.78 -7.48 -13.00
CA ARG A 66 10.41 -6.22 -12.56
C ARG A 66 10.04 -5.83 -11.11
N PRO A 67 9.97 -6.78 -10.16
CA PRO A 67 9.36 -6.55 -8.85
C PRO A 67 10.03 -5.43 -8.04
N GLN A 68 11.36 -5.31 -8.07
CA GLN A 68 12.07 -4.25 -7.35
C GLN A 68 11.68 -2.86 -7.87
N LYS A 69 11.70 -2.66 -9.19
CA LYS A 69 11.30 -1.38 -9.77
C LYS A 69 9.83 -1.08 -9.47
N ARG A 70 8.96 -2.07 -9.59
CA ARG A 70 7.52 -1.89 -9.32
C ARG A 70 7.27 -1.51 -7.86
N TYR A 71 8.02 -2.09 -6.92
CA TYR A 71 7.99 -1.74 -5.50
C TYR A 71 8.45 -0.29 -5.27
N ASP A 72 9.62 0.07 -5.80
CA ASP A 72 10.21 1.40 -5.64
C ASP A 72 9.29 2.49 -6.18
N ASP A 73 8.83 2.32 -7.41
CA ASP A 73 7.95 3.29 -8.09
C ASP A 73 6.63 3.50 -7.33
N THR A 74 6.05 2.43 -6.77
CA THR A 74 4.81 2.54 -6.00
C THR A 74 5.03 3.35 -4.74
N ALA A 75 6.07 3.00 -3.97
CA ALA A 75 6.38 3.66 -2.72
C ALA A 75 6.66 5.15 -2.94
N LEU A 76 7.48 5.48 -3.94
CA LEU A 76 7.86 6.86 -4.25
C LEU A 76 6.69 7.70 -4.81
N LEU A 77 5.81 7.11 -5.63
CA LEU A 77 4.61 7.81 -6.12
C LEU A 77 3.63 8.14 -5.00
N LEU A 78 3.37 7.20 -4.09
CA LEU A 78 2.47 7.44 -2.95
C LEU A 78 3.07 8.45 -1.97
N ASP A 79 4.36 8.30 -1.67
CA ASP A 79 5.08 9.17 -0.73
C ASP A 79 5.21 10.61 -1.24
N ALA A 80 5.31 10.83 -2.57
CA ALA A 80 5.31 12.17 -3.15
C ALA A 80 4.05 12.98 -2.79
N VAL A 81 2.88 12.34 -2.71
CA VAL A 81 1.63 13.01 -2.29
C VAL A 81 1.67 13.33 -0.79
N VAL A 82 2.22 12.43 0.02
CA VAL A 82 2.40 12.66 1.47
C VAL A 82 3.35 13.83 1.71
N GLU A 83 4.50 13.83 1.06
CA GLU A 83 5.55 14.83 1.26
C GLU A 83 5.14 16.21 0.74
N HIS A 84 4.66 16.29 -0.50
CA HIS A 84 4.43 17.58 -1.16
C HIS A 84 2.98 18.05 -1.11
N GLY A 85 2.02 17.16 -0.82
CA GLY A 85 0.60 17.45 -0.76
C GLY A 85 -0.10 17.47 -2.12
N PHE A 86 -1.43 17.39 -2.09
CA PHE A 86 -2.30 17.22 -3.27
C PHE A 86 -2.22 18.37 -4.29
N ASP A 87 -1.98 19.60 -3.82
CA ASP A 87 -1.98 20.80 -4.66
C ASP A 87 -0.63 21.16 -5.27
N SER A 88 0.44 20.53 -4.79
CA SER A 88 1.78 20.74 -5.32
C SER A 88 1.92 20.18 -6.73
N GLU A 89 2.83 20.74 -7.53
CA GLU A 89 3.17 20.20 -8.85
C GLU A 89 3.63 18.73 -8.75
N MET A 90 4.45 18.41 -7.74
CA MET A 90 4.97 17.07 -7.49
C MET A 90 3.85 16.08 -7.15
N GLY A 91 2.95 16.44 -6.23
CA GLY A 91 1.80 15.62 -5.85
C GLY A 91 0.82 15.41 -7.01
N ARG A 92 0.49 16.47 -7.75
CA ARG A 92 -0.36 16.37 -8.95
C ARG A 92 0.28 15.50 -10.04
N THR A 93 1.60 15.59 -10.21
CA THR A 93 2.34 14.73 -11.16
C THR A 93 2.26 13.27 -10.75
N ALA A 94 2.49 12.95 -9.48
CA ALA A 94 2.37 11.59 -8.96
C ALA A 94 0.96 11.01 -9.19
N ILE A 95 -0.08 11.77 -8.84
CA ILE A 95 -1.48 11.36 -9.05
C ILE A 95 -1.78 11.16 -10.54
N ARG A 96 -1.31 12.05 -11.43
CA ARG A 96 -1.48 11.85 -12.89
C ARG A 96 -0.81 10.57 -13.38
N ARG A 97 0.38 10.22 -12.86
CA ARG A 97 1.08 8.97 -13.19
C ARG A 97 0.28 7.76 -12.73
N ILE A 98 -0.18 7.77 -11.47
CA ILE A 98 -1.06 6.74 -10.89
C ILE A 98 -2.30 6.56 -11.77
N ASN A 99 -3.00 7.64 -12.09
CA ASN A 99 -4.22 7.60 -12.89
C ASN A 99 -3.97 7.13 -14.32
N ARG A 100 -2.85 7.51 -14.95
CA ARG A 100 -2.52 7.06 -16.30
C ARG A 100 -2.30 5.55 -16.34
N MET A 101 -1.56 4.99 -15.36
CA MET A 101 -1.34 3.55 -15.29
C MET A 101 -2.64 2.79 -15.06
N HIS A 102 -3.48 3.22 -14.10
CA HIS A 102 -4.73 2.52 -13.81
C HIS A 102 -5.72 2.59 -14.98
N ARG A 103 -5.85 3.74 -15.67
CA ARG A 103 -6.72 3.88 -16.86
C ARG A 103 -6.25 3.12 -18.10
N SER A 104 -5.01 2.62 -18.11
CA SER A 104 -4.54 1.76 -19.20
C SER A 104 -5.13 0.35 -19.14
N TYR A 105 -5.88 0.00 -18.10
CA TYR A 105 -6.49 -1.30 -17.91
C TYR A 105 -7.97 -1.14 -17.52
N ASP A 106 -8.77 -2.18 -17.76
CA ASP A 106 -10.18 -2.22 -17.36
C ASP A 106 -10.29 -2.66 -15.89
N ILE A 107 -10.06 -1.70 -14.99
CA ILE A 107 -10.14 -1.92 -13.54
C ILE A 107 -11.48 -1.37 -13.06
N SER A 108 -12.27 -2.22 -12.41
CA SER A 108 -13.59 -1.83 -11.89
C SER A 108 -13.46 -0.76 -10.80
N ASN A 109 -14.50 0.07 -10.64
CA ASN A 109 -14.55 1.01 -9.52
C ASN A 109 -14.53 0.29 -8.17
N ASP A 110 -15.15 -0.89 -8.08
CA ASP A 110 -15.18 -1.68 -6.85
C ASP A 110 -13.79 -2.20 -6.46
N ASP A 111 -13.00 -2.66 -7.44
CA ASP A 111 -11.60 -3.08 -7.22
C ASP A 111 -10.76 -1.88 -6.77
N MET A 112 -10.91 -0.72 -7.43
CA MET A 112 -10.21 0.52 -7.05
C MET A 112 -10.59 0.96 -5.63
N ARG A 113 -11.87 0.91 -5.29
CA ARG A 113 -12.40 1.28 -3.97
C ARG A 113 -11.94 0.30 -2.89
N TYR A 114 -11.96 -1.00 -3.15
CA TYR A 114 -11.41 -2.01 -2.25
C TYR A 114 -9.93 -1.76 -1.97
N VAL A 115 -9.12 -1.57 -3.03
CA VAL A 115 -7.69 -1.28 -2.89
C VAL A 115 -7.48 -0.02 -2.05
N LEU A 116 -8.24 1.05 -2.29
CA LEU A 116 -8.19 2.26 -1.46
C LEU A 116 -8.48 1.97 0.03
N CYS A 117 -9.43 1.08 0.32
CA CYS A 117 -9.75 0.66 1.69
C CYS A 117 -8.60 -0.08 2.37
N THR A 118 -7.81 -0.89 1.64
CA THR A 118 -6.68 -1.61 2.24
C THR A 118 -5.65 -0.64 2.83
N PHE A 119 -5.45 0.52 2.21
CA PHE A 119 -4.54 1.56 2.69
C PHE A 119 -5.00 2.28 3.97
N VAL A 120 -6.28 2.22 4.33
CA VAL A 120 -6.80 2.78 5.60
C VAL A 120 -6.80 1.72 6.69
N VAL A 121 -7.37 0.55 6.38
CA VAL A 121 -7.69 -0.48 7.37
C VAL A 121 -6.45 -1.31 7.74
N THR A 122 -5.60 -1.64 6.78
CA THR A 122 -4.42 -2.49 7.04
C THR A 122 -3.41 -1.80 7.95
N PRO A 123 -3.03 -0.51 7.75
CA PRO A 123 -2.19 0.22 8.70
C PRO A 123 -2.74 0.28 10.10
N LYS A 124 -4.05 0.52 10.25
CA LYS A 124 -4.69 0.50 11.57
C LYS A 124 -4.55 -0.87 12.22
N ARG A 125 -4.97 -1.94 11.54
CA ARG A 125 -4.89 -3.32 12.06
C ARG A 125 -3.45 -3.73 12.41
N TRP A 126 -2.48 -3.28 11.61
CA TRP A 126 -1.06 -3.48 11.89
C TRP A 126 -0.63 -2.78 13.18
N LEU A 127 -0.94 -1.49 13.32
CA LEU A 127 -0.56 -0.70 14.49
C LEU A 127 -1.23 -1.19 15.77
N ASP A 128 -2.49 -1.63 15.70
CA ASP A 128 -3.17 -2.26 16.84
C ASP A 128 -2.46 -3.53 17.32
N ALA A 129 -1.87 -4.29 16.39
CA ALA A 129 -1.21 -5.56 16.69
C ALA A 129 0.27 -5.41 17.08
N TYR A 130 1.00 -4.47 16.46
CA TYR A 130 2.47 -4.40 16.47
C TYR A 130 3.03 -3.01 16.75
N GLY A 131 2.22 -1.96 16.63
CA GLY A 131 2.63 -0.58 16.87
C GLY A 131 3.04 -0.33 18.32
N TRP A 132 3.89 0.67 18.53
CA TRP A 132 4.30 1.07 19.88
C TRP A 132 3.18 1.79 20.66
N ARG A 133 2.19 2.34 19.93
CA ARG A 133 0.88 2.79 20.40
C ARG A 133 -0.16 2.57 19.30
N LYS A 134 -1.43 2.60 19.69
CA LYS A 134 -2.56 2.65 18.74
C LYS A 134 -2.70 4.05 18.13
N LEU A 135 -3.33 4.12 16.96
CA LEU A 135 -3.86 5.37 16.44
C LEU A 135 -4.99 5.85 17.34
N SER A 136 -5.04 7.17 17.56
CA SER A 136 -6.18 7.83 18.19
C SER A 136 -7.35 7.94 17.20
N ASP A 137 -8.58 8.12 17.71
CA ASP A 137 -9.75 8.36 16.85
C ASP A 137 -9.56 9.58 15.94
N HIS A 138 -8.80 10.57 16.42
CA HIS A 138 -8.43 11.77 15.67
C HIS A 138 -7.56 11.46 14.45
N GLU A 139 -6.55 10.60 14.62
CA GLU A 139 -5.72 10.11 13.52
C GLU A 139 -6.54 9.23 12.57
N LEU A 140 -7.45 8.40 13.07
CA LEU A 140 -8.31 7.55 12.21
C LEU A 140 -9.23 8.38 11.31
N ARG A 141 -9.79 9.48 11.83
CA ARG A 141 -10.58 10.43 11.03
C ARG A 141 -9.73 11.09 9.94
N ALA A 142 -8.51 11.52 10.29
CA ALA A 142 -7.58 12.09 9.32
C ALA A 142 -7.14 11.07 8.24
N PHE A 143 -6.94 9.80 8.61
CA PHE A 143 -6.65 8.74 7.64
C PHE A 143 -7.82 8.55 6.66
N ALA A 144 -9.05 8.49 7.17
CA ALA A 144 -10.24 8.40 6.33
C ALA A 144 -10.35 9.63 5.40
N ALA A 145 -10.16 10.84 5.92
CA ALA A 145 -10.20 12.08 5.14
C ALA A 145 -9.11 12.12 4.06
N TYR A 146 -7.88 11.73 4.38
CA TYR A 146 -6.77 11.64 3.42
C TYR A 146 -7.10 10.71 2.26
N TYR A 147 -7.59 9.50 2.56
CA TYR A 147 -7.90 8.52 1.51
C TYR A 147 -9.20 8.83 0.75
N ARG A 148 -10.15 9.57 1.34
CA ARG A 148 -11.26 10.18 0.59
C ARG A 148 -10.76 11.19 -0.43
N ALA A 149 -9.86 12.09 -0.02
CA ALA A 149 -9.28 13.07 -0.93
C ALA A 149 -8.47 12.39 -2.05
N LEU A 150 -7.63 11.41 -1.72
CA LEU A 150 -6.89 10.64 -2.73
C LEU A 150 -7.83 9.90 -3.68
N GLY A 151 -8.85 9.22 -3.17
CA GLY A 151 -9.86 8.53 -3.97
C GLY A 151 -10.58 9.47 -4.94
N ALA A 152 -10.96 10.67 -4.49
CA ALA A 152 -11.56 11.69 -5.34
C ALA A 152 -10.61 12.13 -6.47
N HIS A 153 -9.33 12.37 -6.17
CA HIS A 153 -8.32 12.68 -7.18
C HIS A 153 -8.03 11.54 -8.15
N MET A 154 -8.35 10.30 -7.77
CA MET A 154 -8.25 9.11 -8.61
C MET A 154 -9.53 8.82 -9.40
N GLY A 155 -10.61 9.57 -9.17
CA GLY A 155 -11.90 9.38 -9.83
C GLY A 155 -12.67 8.15 -9.33
N ILE A 156 -12.40 7.71 -8.10
CA ILE A 156 -13.11 6.58 -7.47
C ILE A 156 -14.45 7.10 -6.93
N SER A 157 -15.55 6.48 -7.32
CA SER A 157 -16.88 6.82 -6.81
C SER A 157 -17.21 6.06 -5.52
N ASP A 158 -18.15 6.61 -4.75
CA ASP A 158 -18.71 5.96 -3.55
C ASP A 158 -17.65 5.57 -2.50
N VAL A 159 -16.66 6.45 -2.31
CA VAL A 159 -15.61 6.27 -1.32
C VAL A 159 -16.23 6.29 0.10
N PRO A 160 -15.89 5.32 0.97
CA PRO A 160 -16.38 5.28 2.35
C PRO A 160 -16.09 6.57 3.13
N GLN A 161 -17.00 6.94 4.05
CA GLN A 161 -16.92 8.23 4.74
C GLN A 161 -16.14 8.15 6.05
N THR A 162 -16.36 7.13 6.86
CA THR A 162 -15.71 6.94 8.16
C THR A 162 -14.75 5.75 8.14
N TYR A 163 -13.84 5.67 9.11
CA TYR A 163 -13.02 4.46 9.30
C TYR A 163 -13.88 3.19 9.37
N GLY A 164 -15.01 3.25 10.09
CA GLY A 164 -15.92 2.11 10.21
C GLY A 164 -16.53 1.71 8.86
N ASP A 165 -16.79 2.68 7.97
CA ASP A 165 -17.27 2.39 6.62
C ASP A 165 -16.16 1.73 5.79
N PHE A 166 -14.93 2.27 5.83
CA PHE A 166 -13.76 1.67 5.18
C PHE A 166 -13.54 0.22 5.63
N GLU A 167 -13.66 -0.05 6.93
CA GLU A 167 -13.51 -1.38 7.52
C GLU A 167 -14.60 -2.34 7.03
N ARG A 168 -15.87 -1.93 7.06
CA ARG A 168 -16.97 -2.77 6.56
C ARG A 168 -16.87 -3.04 5.06
N THR A 169 -16.50 -2.03 4.26
CA THR A 169 -16.30 -2.20 2.82
C THR A 169 -15.17 -3.18 2.55
N LEU A 170 -14.04 -3.07 3.24
CA LEU A 170 -12.93 -4.00 3.10
C LEU A 170 -13.34 -5.43 3.49
N ASP A 171 -13.88 -5.63 4.69
CA ASP A 171 -14.19 -6.97 5.19
C ASP A 171 -15.25 -7.68 4.34
N SER A 172 -16.28 -6.95 3.88
CA SER A 172 -17.34 -7.53 3.04
C SER A 172 -16.78 -7.90 1.66
N TYR A 173 -16.03 -6.98 1.04
CA TYR A 173 -15.43 -7.22 -0.27
C TYR A 173 -14.45 -8.41 -0.24
N GLU A 174 -13.62 -8.52 0.79
CA GLU A 174 -12.69 -9.65 0.92
C GLU A 174 -13.41 -10.98 1.18
N ALA A 175 -14.47 -10.97 1.98
CA ALA A 175 -15.28 -12.17 2.23
C ALA A 175 -15.95 -12.68 0.94
N GLU A 176 -16.36 -11.78 0.05
CA GLU A 176 -17.02 -12.10 -1.22
C GLU A 176 -16.03 -12.47 -2.32
N ASN A 177 -14.86 -11.81 -2.38
CA ASN A 177 -14.01 -11.84 -3.57
C ASN A 177 -12.68 -12.58 -3.39
N PHE A 178 -12.22 -12.87 -2.16
CA PHE A 178 -10.98 -13.62 -1.98
C PHE A 178 -11.11 -15.05 -2.51
N GLY A 179 -10.18 -15.42 -3.39
CA GLY A 179 -10.25 -16.70 -4.08
C GLY A 179 -8.90 -17.14 -4.65
N TRP A 180 -8.86 -18.37 -5.13
CA TRP A 180 -7.70 -18.89 -5.83
C TRP A 180 -7.63 -18.35 -7.26
N ASP A 181 -6.49 -17.79 -7.62
CA ASP A 181 -6.09 -17.49 -8.99
C ASP A 181 -4.59 -17.80 -9.16
N GLN A 182 -4.23 -18.44 -10.29
CA GLN A 182 -2.85 -18.84 -10.55
C GLN A 182 -1.93 -17.62 -10.69
N GLY A 183 -2.40 -16.55 -11.34
CA GLY A 183 -1.66 -15.30 -11.50
C GLY A 183 -1.46 -14.61 -10.16
N GLY A 184 -2.51 -14.52 -9.34
CA GLY A 184 -2.41 -14.02 -7.96
C GLY A 184 -1.36 -14.76 -7.13
N ARG A 185 -1.30 -16.10 -7.24
CA ARG A 185 -0.27 -16.92 -6.58
C ARG A 185 1.14 -16.62 -7.11
N GLN A 186 1.32 -16.47 -8.42
CA GLN A 186 2.63 -16.13 -9.02
C GLN A 186 3.15 -14.78 -8.52
N VAL A 187 2.28 -13.76 -8.49
CA VAL A 187 2.60 -12.42 -7.98
C VAL A 187 2.99 -12.48 -6.49
N SER A 188 2.27 -13.27 -5.70
CA SER A 188 2.58 -13.50 -4.29
C SER A 188 3.97 -14.15 -4.11
N ASP A 189 4.28 -15.20 -4.87
CA ASP A 189 5.59 -15.88 -4.78
C ASP A 189 6.74 -14.96 -5.23
N ALA A 190 6.54 -14.16 -6.28
CA ALA A 190 7.51 -13.15 -6.72
C ALA A 190 7.73 -12.06 -5.66
N THR A 191 6.68 -11.63 -4.95
CA THR A 191 6.78 -10.65 -3.87
C THR A 191 7.62 -11.19 -2.70
N PHE A 192 7.42 -12.45 -2.29
CA PHE A 192 8.27 -13.06 -1.25
C PHE A 192 9.71 -13.24 -1.71
N ALA A 193 9.94 -13.55 -3.00
CA ALA A 193 11.29 -13.63 -3.56
C ALA A 193 11.98 -12.25 -3.53
N LEU A 194 11.27 -11.18 -3.91
CA LEU A 194 11.76 -9.80 -3.79
C LEU A 194 12.15 -9.48 -2.35
N MET A 195 11.24 -9.69 -1.38
CA MET A 195 11.52 -9.40 0.03
C MET A 195 12.73 -10.20 0.55
N GLY A 196 12.86 -11.46 0.15
CA GLY A 196 14.02 -12.29 0.48
C GLY A 196 15.32 -11.74 -0.10
N SER A 197 15.29 -11.16 -1.31
CA SER A 197 16.48 -10.58 -1.99
C SER A 197 17.07 -9.36 -1.29
N TRP A 198 16.34 -8.75 -0.35
CA TRP A 198 16.84 -7.62 0.43
C TRP A 198 17.84 -8.04 1.51
N TYR A 199 17.90 -9.34 1.82
CA TYR A 199 18.75 -9.91 2.86
C TYR A 199 19.82 -10.83 2.23
N PRO A 200 20.90 -11.15 2.98
CA PRO A 200 21.82 -12.21 2.58
C PRO A 200 21.09 -13.50 2.21
N ALA A 201 21.51 -14.18 1.14
CA ALA A 201 20.80 -15.32 0.57
C ALA A 201 20.43 -16.42 1.58
N ALA A 202 21.29 -16.66 2.58
CA ALA A 202 21.04 -17.62 3.66
C ALA A 202 19.81 -17.30 4.53
N LEU A 203 19.39 -16.02 4.60
CA LEU A 203 18.23 -15.58 5.37
C LEU A 203 16.92 -15.55 4.57
N ALA A 204 16.97 -15.64 3.23
CA ALA A 204 15.78 -15.56 2.40
C ALA A 204 14.68 -16.60 2.77
N PRO A 205 15.00 -17.87 3.10
CA PRO A 205 14.00 -18.83 3.56
C PRO A 205 13.34 -18.44 4.90
N VAL A 206 14.09 -17.79 5.79
CA VAL A 206 13.59 -17.30 7.08
C VAL A 206 12.63 -16.14 6.86
N VAL A 207 12.99 -15.21 5.99
CA VAL A 207 12.14 -14.06 5.60
C VAL A 207 10.83 -14.55 5.00
N ARG A 208 10.88 -15.53 4.08
CA ARG A 208 9.68 -16.14 3.49
C ARG A 208 8.80 -16.80 4.56
N LYS A 209 9.36 -17.61 5.45
CA LYS A 209 8.60 -18.25 6.54
C LYS A 209 7.97 -17.23 7.49
N ALA A 210 8.69 -16.16 7.84
CA ALA A 210 8.16 -15.08 8.65
C ALA A 210 7.02 -14.33 7.95
N GLY A 211 7.18 -14.03 6.65
CA GLY A 211 6.13 -13.42 5.83
C GLY A 211 4.85 -14.27 5.79
N LEU A 212 4.98 -15.57 5.51
CA LEU A 212 3.85 -16.51 5.56
C LEU A 212 3.19 -16.57 6.95
N ALA A 213 3.98 -16.49 8.02
CA ALA A 213 3.47 -16.53 9.40
C ALA A 213 2.64 -15.28 9.77
N LEU A 214 2.86 -14.16 9.06
CA LEU A 214 2.12 -12.91 9.24
C LEU A 214 0.81 -12.88 8.45
N LEU A 215 0.70 -13.62 7.36
CA LEU A 215 -0.55 -13.76 6.61
C LEU A 215 -1.67 -14.26 7.53
N ASP A 216 -2.88 -13.73 7.32
CA ASP A 216 -4.09 -14.29 7.91
C ASP A 216 -4.53 -15.57 7.19
N ASP A 217 -5.49 -16.27 7.79
CA ASP A 217 -5.91 -17.57 7.26
C ASP A 217 -6.66 -17.42 5.92
N SER A 218 -7.31 -16.29 5.66
CA SER A 218 -7.94 -16.00 4.37
C SER A 218 -6.93 -15.91 3.24
N LEU A 219 -5.82 -15.20 3.42
CA LEU A 219 -4.74 -15.12 2.43
C LEU A 219 -4.04 -16.47 2.23
N LEU A 220 -3.74 -17.19 3.32
CA LEU A 220 -3.14 -18.53 3.23
C LEU A 220 -4.03 -19.50 2.43
N ARG A 221 -5.36 -19.46 2.64
CA ARG A 221 -6.32 -20.26 1.87
C ARG A 221 -6.40 -19.81 0.41
N ALA A 222 -6.57 -18.50 0.17
CA ALA A 222 -6.69 -17.95 -1.18
C ALA A 222 -5.48 -18.32 -2.05
N PHE A 223 -4.26 -18.20 -1.51
CA PHE A 223 -3.04 -18.56 -2.22
C PHE A 223 -2.67 -20.04 -2.12
N ARG A 224 -3.41 -20.88 -1.40
CA ARG A 224 -3.06 -22.30 -1.16
C ARG A 224 -1.64 -22.47 -0.63
N TYR A 225 -1.24 -21.65 0.34
CA TYR A 225 -0.01 -21.85 1.08
C TYR A 225 -0.21 -22.87 2.19
N GLU A 226 0.83 -23.64 2.49
CA GLU A 226 0.86 -24.45 3.69
C GLU A 226 0.78 -23.54 4.93
N ARG A 227 -0.10 -23.87 5.86
CA ARG A 227 -0.29 -23.07 7.07
C ARG A 227 0.94 -23.18 7.96
N PRO A 228 1.62 -22.06 8.30
CA PRO A 228 2.72 -22.10 9.25
C PRO A 228 2.25 -22.58 10.62
N GLY A 229 3.08 -23.40 11.28
CA GLY A 229 2.78 -23.94 12.61
C GLY A 229 2.55 -22.84 13.66
N PRO A 230 1.77 -23.12 14.72
CA PRO A 230 1.38 -22.13 15.71
C PRO A 230 2.58 -21.48 16.42
N VAL A 231 3.65 -22.24 16.64
CA VAL A 231 4.90 -21.74 17.25
C VAL A 231 5.56 -20.68 16.37
N ALA A 232 5.71 -20.95 15.06
CA ALA A 232 6.32 -19.99 14.13
C ALA A 232 5.51 -18.68 14.08
N ARG A 233 4.18 -18.77 14.01
CA ARG A 233 3.28 -17.60 14.05
C ARG A 233 3.39 -16.83 15.37
N GLY A 234 3.43 -17.55 16.49
CA GLY A 234 3.60 -16.97 17.82
C GLY A 234 4.92 -16.20 17.93
N LEU A 235 6.02 -16.81 17.49
CA LEU A 235 7.35 -16.19 17.52
C LEU A 235 7.43 -14.96 16.61
N THR A 236 7.02 -15.06 15.34
CA THR A 236 7.08 -13.91 14.41
C THR A 236 6.26 -12.73 14.92
N ARG A 237 5.03 -12.97 15.38
CA ARG A 237 4.18 -11.91 15.96
C ARG A 237 4.73 -11.38 17.28
N GLY A 238 5.33 -12.24 18.09
CA GLY A 238 5.98 -11.89 19.35
C GLY A 238 7.14 -10.94 19.15
N VAL A 239 8.01 -11.20 18.16
CA VAL A 239 9.14 -10.33 17.79
C VAL A 239 8.65 -8.95 17.37
N LEU A 240 7.61 -8.87 16.53
CA LEU A 240 7.06 -7.58 16.10
C LEU A 240 6.47 -6.77 17.27
N ARG A 241 5.74 -7.43 18.19
CA ARG A 241 5.23 -6.79 19.40
C ARG A 241 6.34 -6.30 20.32
N LEU A 242 7.40 -7.11 20.49
CA LEU A 242 8.57 -6.72 21.27
C LEU A 242 9.27 -5.51 20.64
N ARG A 243 9.41 -5.49 19.32
CA ARG A 243 9.93 -4.34 18.57
C ARG A 243 9.08 -3.10 18.81
N GLY A 244 7.75 -3.18 18.76
CA GLY A 244 6.87 -2.06 19.11
C GLY A 244 7.09 -1.55 20.54
N ARG A 245 7.19 -2.46 21.52
CA ARG A 245 7.48 -2.09 22.92
C ARG A 245 8.86 -1.44 23.10
N ALA A 246 9.88 -1.96 22.42
CA ALA A 246 11.23 -1.39 22.43
C ALA A 246 11.22 0.01 21.79
N VAL A 247 10.55 0.15 20.64
CA VAL A 247 10.39 1.44 19.96
C VAL A 247 9.77 2.46 20.89
N ARG A 248 8.79 2.13 21.75
CA ARG A 248 8.19 3.05 22.73
C ARG A 248 9.22 3.73 23.64
N LEU A 249 10.32 3.04 23.97
CA LEU A 249 11.35 3.50 24.91
C LEU A 249 12.47 4.33 24.26
N LEU A 250 12.58 4.31 22.92
CA LEU A 250 13.60 5.09 22.21
C LEU A 250 13.31 6.61 22.29
N PRO A 251 14.24 7.48 21.89
CA PRO A 251 13.91 8.88 21.62
C PRO A 251 12.93 9.01 20.45
N PRO A 252 11.98 9.97 20.48
CA PRO A 252 11.11 10.23 19.34
C PRO A 252 11.91 10.77 18.16
N ARG A 253 11.44 10.48 16.95
CA ARG A 253 12.05 10.99 15.72
C ARG A 253 11.94 12.52 15.64
N THR A 254 13.02 13.19 15.25
CA THR A 254 13.07 14.66 15.08
C THR A 254 13.02 15.10 13.62
N THR A 255 13.34 14.23 12.67
CA THR A 255 13.32 14.48 11.23
C THR A 255 12.33 13.56 10.52
N ALA A 256 11.60 14.04 9.51
CA ALA A 256 10.67 13.19 8.77
C ALA A 256 11.43 12.04 8.07
N HIS A 257 10.83 10.85 8.07
CA HIS A 257 11.32 9.68 7.34
C HIS A 257 10.32 9.31 6.24
N TYR A 258 10.71 9.58 5.01
CA TYR A 258 10.04 9.37 3.74
C TYR A 258 10.51 8.07 3.07
N ALA A 259 9.76 7.61 2.06
CA ALA A 259 10.00 6.34 1.38
C ALA A 259 11.40 6.27 0.76
N ARG A 260 11.91 7.34 0.16
CA ARG A 260 13.25 7.39 -0.46
C ARG A 260 14.41 7.11 0.51
N GLN A 261 14.16 7.18 1.82
CA GLN A 261 15.15 6.87 2.87
C GLN A 261 15.07 5.41 3.33
N ASN A 262 14.11 4.63 2.82
CA ASN A 262 14.01 3.21 3.12
C ASN A 262 15.10 2.43 2.37
N PRO A 263 15.85 1.54 3.05
CA PRO A 263 16.91 0.75 2.41
C PRO A 263 16.37 -0.27 1.38
N GLU A 264 15.07 -0.56 1.42
CA GLU A 264 14.41 -1.40 0.42
C GLU A 264 14.18 -0.68 -0.92
N ILE A 265 14.32 0.65 -0.98
CA ILE A 265 14.30 1.42 -2.24
C ILE A 265 15.70 1.35 -2.86
N LYS A 266 15.84 0.61 -3.96
CA LYS A 266 17.17 0.28 -4.53
C LYS A 266 17.41 0.84 -5.94
N GLY A 267 16.34 1.12 -6.68
CA GLY A 267 16.39 1.48 -8.11
C GLY A 267 16.80 2.92 -8.40
N TYR A 268 16.98 3.75 -7.38
CA TYR A 268 17.16 5.20 -7.51
C TYR A 268 18.29 5.78 -6.62
N PRO A 269 19.53 5.26 -6.71
CA PRO A 269 20.65 5.74 -5.87
C PRO A 269 21.01 7.22 -6.13
N ASP A 270 20.82 7.68 -7.36
CA ASP A 270 21.16 9.06 -7.79
C ASP A 270 19.94 9.99 -7.82
N GLY A 271 18.82 9.57 -7.20
CA GLY A 271 17.55 10.28 -7.24
C GLY A 271 16.61 9.80 -8.34
N TYR A 272 15.45 10.45 -8.44
CA TYR A 272 14.37 10.07 -9.36
C TYR A 272 13.57 11.29 -9.82
N ASP A 273 12.97 11.20 -11.00
CA ASP A 273 11.93 12.10 -11.47
C ASP A 273 10.56 11.43 -11.32
N ILE A 274 9.63 12.10 -10.65
CA ILE A 274 8.26 11.62 -10.41
C ILE A 274 7.54 11.32 -11.73
N ALA A 275 7.76 12.12 -12.78
CA ALA A 275 7.09 11.89 -14.07
C ALA A 275 7.58 10.61 -14.77
N GLY A 276 8.81 10.18 -14.46
CA GLY A 276 9.42 8.94 -14.93
C GLY A 276 9.04 7.68 -14.13
N LEU A 277 8.37 7.84 -12.98
CA LEU A 277 7.96 6.70 -12.14
C LEU A 277 6.75 5.96 -12.71
N GLY A 278 6.71 4.66 -12.38
CA GLY A 278 5.63 3.75 -12.70
C GLY A 278 5.85 2.99 -14.01
N THR A 279 4.75 2.49 -14.56
CA THR A 279 4.71 1.71 -15.78
C THR A 279 4.25 2.59 -16.94
N PHE A 280 4.58 2.14 -18.16
CA PHE A 280 4.19 2.82 -19.40
C PHE A 280 3.56 1.76 -20.31
N PRO A 281 2.29 1.38 -20.06
CA PRO A 281 1.64 0.31 -20.81
C PRO A 281 1.56 0.63 -22.30
N THR A 282 1.86 -0.38 -23.13
CA THR A 282 1.71 -0.32 -24.58
C THR A 282 0.39 -1.00 -24.96
N PRO A 283 -0.53 -0.32 -25.68
CA PRO A 283 -1.76 -0.92 -26.16
C PRO A 283 -1.57 -2.28 -26.86
N GLY A 284 -2.36 -3.27 -26.48
CA GLY A 284 -2.29 -4.64 -27.02
C GLY A 284 -1.21 -5.53 -26.40
N ALA A 285 -0.37 -5.00 -25.50
CA ALA A 285 0.66 -5.76 -24.82
C ALA A 285 0.36 -5.93 -23.33
N ARG A 286 0.74 -7.08 -22.75
CA ARG A 286 0.72 -7.33 -21.28
C ARG A 286 -0.61 -6.96 -20.60
N GLY A 287 -1.72 -7.34 -21.23
CA GLY A 287 -3.08 -7.09 -20.73
C GLY A 287 -3.63 -5.68 -20.97
N CYS A 288 -2.84 -4.76 -21.55
CA CYS A 288 -3.33 -3.42 -21.91
C CYS A 288 -4.27 -3.54 -23.12
N PRO A 289 -5.53 -3.09 -23.05
CA PRO A 289 -6.45 -3.15 -24.17
C PRO A 289 -5.95 -2.35 -25.38
N VAL A 290 -6.33 -2.77 -26.59
CA VAL A 290 -6.15 -1.97 -27.81
C VAL A 290 -7.32 -0.98 -27.90
N PRO A 291 -7.08 0.33 -28.07
CA PRO A 291 -8.15 1.27 -28.35
C PRO A 291 -8.87 0.90 -29.65
N HIS A 292 -10.11 0.42 -29.54
CA HIS A 292 -10.97 0.31 -30.71
C HIS A 292 -11.55 1.69 -31.00
N GLY A 293 -10.95 2.41 -31.94
CA GLY A 293 -11.54 3.64 -32.48
C GLY A 293 -12.88 3.30 -33.15
N ARG A 294 -13.95 3.97 -32.74
CA ARG A 294 -15.18 4.04 -33.53
C ARG A 294 -14.80 4.57 -34.92
N PRO A 295 -15.21 3.93 -36.04
CA PRO A 295 -15.00 4.53 -37.35
C PRO A 295 -15.69 5.90 -37.34
N VAL A 296 -14.93 6.95 -37.66
CA VAL A 296 -15.52 8.24 -38.00
C VAL A 296 -16.41 7.96 -39.20
N GLY A 297 -17.73 8.05 -39.01
CA GLY A 297 -18.69 7.95 -40.10
C GLY A 297 -18.31 9.01 -41.13
N THR A 298 -18.02 8.55 -42.35
CA THR A 298 -17.95 9.40 -43.53
C THR A 298 -19.24 10.23 -43.59
N PRO A 299 -19.19 11.56 -43.72
CA PRO A 299 -20.39 12.33 -44.02
C PRO A 299 -20.92 11.85 -45.38
N GLY A 300 -22.16 11.37 -45.39
CA GLY A 300 -22.87 11.03 -46.62
C GLY A 300 -23.12 12.29 -47.45
N GLU A 301 -23.04 12.08 -48.76
CA GLU A 301 -23.27 13.02 -49.87
C GLU A 301 -24.59 13.80 -49.79
#